data_AF-A0A367Z1D2-F1
#
_entry.id   AF-A0A367Z1D2-F1
#
_cell.length_a   1.000
_cell.length_b   1.000
_cell.length_c   1.000
_cell.angle_alpha   90.00
_cell.angle_beta   90.00
_cell.angle_gamma   90.00
#
_symmetry.space_group_name_H-M   'P 1'
#
loop_
_entity.id
_entity.type
_entity.pdbx_description
1 polymer ?
#
loop_
_entity_poly.entity_id
_entity_poly.type
_entity_poly.pdbx_seq_one_letter_code
_entity_poly.pdbx_strand_id
1 'polypeptide(L)'
;MDLVAEGTQDGEAVLVLVECRTTIGGGGTKRIAEKLGQIAEEAEQKVVKIIVAMNIHPSAEEVTAEQGIWLIPYSRINRDRW
;
A
#
# COMPACT_ATOMS: atom_id res chain seq x y z
N MET A 1 0.20 -4.42 -10.03
CA MET A 1 1.06 -3.43 -9.40
C MET A 1 0.91 -2.18 -10.21
N ASP A 2 0.61 -1.06 -9.58
CA ASP A 2 0.43 0.20 -10.31
C ASP A 2 1.74 1.00 -10.31
N LEU A 3 2.50 0.96 -9.22
CA LEU A 3 3.85 1.53 -9.15
C LEU A 3 4.78 0.59 -8.36
N VAL A 4 6.04 0.59 -8.78
CA VAL A 4 7.17 -0.02 -8.07
C VAL A 4 8.25 1.05 -7.97
N ALA A 5 8.82 1.21 -6.78
CA ALA A 5 9.91 2.16 -6.56
C ALA A 5 10.90 1.59 -5.57
N GLU A 6 12.12 2.14 -5.60
CA GLU A 6 13.09 1.97 -4.52
C GLU A 6 12.97 3.15 -3.56
N GLY A 7 13.18 2.90 -2.27
CA GLY A 7 13.12 3.92 -1.25
C GLY A 7 14.04 3.60 -0.08
N THR A 8 13.91 4.42 0.97
CA THR A 8 14.63 4.22 2.22
C THR A 8 13.66 4.32 3.37
N GLN A 9 13.73 3.37 4.30
CA GLN A 9 12.97 3.39 5.55
C GLN A 9 13.96 3.17 6.70
N ASP A 10 14.04 4.13 7.63
CA ASP A 10 14.95 4.06 8.79
C ASP A 10 16.43 3.81 8.41
N GLY A 11 16.86 4.31 7.25
CA GLY A 11 18.21 4.13 6.73
C GLY A 11 18.44 2.83 5.94
N GLU A 12 17.45 1.94 5.86
CA GLU A 12 17.51 0.71 5.08
C GLU A 12 16.89 0.89 3.69
N ALA A 13 17.51 0.33 2.65
CA ALA A 13 16.92 0.26 1.32
C ALA A 13 15.68 -0.63 1.31
N VAL A 14 14.61 -0.17 0.68
CA VAL A 14 13.34 -0.91 0.59
C VAL A 14 12.79 -0.91 -0.83
N LEU A 15 12.11 -1.99 -1.20
CA LEU A 15 11.23 -2.02 -2.36
C LEU A 15 9.86 -1.50 -1.94
N VAL A 16 9.33 -0.51 -2.64
CA VAL A 16 8.00 0.04 -2.41
C VAL A 16 7.05 -0.47 -3.49
N LEU A 17 5.99 -1.15 -3.06
CA LEU A 17 4.95 -1.69 -3.93
C LEU A 17 3.66 -0.91 -3.70
N VAL A 18 3.11 -0.31 -4.76
CA VAL A 18 1.93 0.54 -4.66
C VAL A 18 0.80 0.03 -5.55
N GLU A 19 -0.40 -0.03 -4.97
CA GLU A 19 -1.66 -0.25 -5.69
C GLU A 19 -2.58 0.97 -5.47
N CYS A 20 -3.07 1.54 -6.57
CA CYS A 20 -3.93 2.71 -6.61
C CYS A 20 -5.36 2.29 -6.90
N ARG A 21 -6.32 2.75 -6.10
CA ARG A 21 -7.74 2.43 -6.27
C ARG A 21 -8.62 3.66 -6.14
N THR A 22 -9.72 3.70 -6.88
CA THR A 22 -10.74 4.73 -6.68
C THR A 22 -11.49 4.47 -5.39
N THR A 23 -11.91 3.23 -5.14
CA THR A 23 -12.61 2.82 -3.92
C THR A 23 -12.02 1.53 -3.38
N ILE A 24 -11.87 1.42 -2.06
CA ILE A 24 -11.39 0.21 -1.40
C ILE A 24 -12.18 -0.10 -0.13
N GLY A 25 -12.44 -1.39 0.09
CA GLY A 25 -13.05 -1.95 1.30
C GLY A 25 -12.36 -3.26 1.67
N GLY A 26 -12.66 -3.82 2.84
CA GLY A 26 -11.90 -4.94 3.42
C GLY A 26 -11.66 -6.14 2.50
N GLY A 27 -12.68 -6.59 1.76
CA GLY A 27 -12.51 -7.70 0.79
C GLY A 27 -11.56 -7.38 -0.36
N GLY A 28 -11.57 -6.14 -0.85
CA GLY A 28 -10.62 -5.67 -1.86
C GLY A 28 -9.21 -5.54 -1.28
N THR A 29 -9.10 -5.04 -0.04
CA THR A 29 -7.83 -4.93 0.68
C THR A 29 -7.18 -6.31 0.88
N LYS A 30 -7.95 -7.33 1.28
CA LYS A 30 -7.43 -8.71 1.46
C LYS A 30 -6.81 -9.26 0.19
N ARG A 31 -7.51 -9.14 -0.95
CA ARG A 31 -7.00 -9.60 -2.25
C ARG A 31 -5.73 -8.86 -2.67
N ILE A 32 -5.66 -7.55 -2.40
CA ILE A 32 -4.45 -6.78 -2.68
C ILE A 32 -3.32 -7.22 -1.73
N ALA A 33 -3.61 -7.44 -0.45
CA ALA A 33 -2.64 -7.90 0.53
C ALA A 33 -2.01 -9.25 0.14
N GLU A 34 -2.83 -10.22 -0.27
CA GLU A 34 -2.38 -11.52 -0.76
C GLU A 34 -1.43 -11.38 -1.95
N LYS A 35 -1.84 -10.58 -2.95
CA LYS A 35 -1.03 -10.30 -4.14
C LYS A 35 0.31 -9.64 -3.79
N LEU A 36 0.30 -8.62 -2.93
CA LEU A 36 1.51 -7.92 -2.51
C LEU A 36 2.39 -8.81 -1.64
N GLY A 37 1.80 -9.70 -0.84
CA GLY A 37 2.50 -10.69 -0.03
C GLY A 37 3.31 -11.66 -0.88
N GLN A 38 2.70 -12.24 -1.92
CA GLN A 38 3.38 -13.14 -2.85
C GLN A 38 4.62 -12.49 -3.48
N ILE A 39 4.50 -11.23 -3.91
CA ILE A 39 5.62 -10.49 -4.50
C ILE A 39 6.69 -10.17 -3.45
N ALA A 40 6.28 -9.87 -2.22
CA ALA A 40 7.20 -9.59 -1.13
C ALA A 40 7.98 -10.84 -0.68
N GLU A 41 7.40 -12.03 -0.76
CA GLU A 41 8.08 -13.29 -0.46
C GLU A 41 9.21 -13.62 -1.45
N GLU A 42 9.08 -13.16 -2.70
CA GLU A 42 10.10 -13.35 -3.73
C GLU A 42 11.19 -12.25 -3.73
N ALA A 43 11.01 -11.18 -2.94
CA ALA A 43 11.93 -10.06 -2.93
C ALA A 43 13.13 -10.30 -1.99
N GLU A 44 14.34 -10.01 -2.49
CA GLU A 44 15.58 -10.13 -1.71
C GLU A 44 15.75 -9.03 -0.65
N GLN A 45 14.99 -7.94 -0.78
CA GLN A 45 15.05 -6.78 0.10
C GLN A 45 13.72 -6.54 0.81
N LYS A 46 13.76 -5.78 1.90
CA LYS A 46 12.57 -5.40 2.68
C LYS A 46 11.55 -4.70 1.77
N VAL A 47 10.29 -5.13 1.88
CA VAL A 47 9.20 -4.61 1.05
C VAL A 47 8.22 -3.78 1.88
N VAL A 48 7.97 -2.56 1.42
CA VAL A 48 6.91 -1.68 1.93
C VAL A 48 5.72 -1.73 0.99
N LYS A 49 4.56 -2.08 1.54
CA LYS A 49 3.30 -2.24 0.80
C LYS A 49 2.41 -1.02 1.01
N ILE A 50 1.97 -0.39 -0.06
CA ILE A 50 1.16 0.82 -0.02
C ILE A 50 -0.12 0.63 -0.85
N ILE A 51 -1.25 1.03 -0.29
CA ILE A 51 -2.49 1.25 -1.04
C ILE A 51 -2.79 2.74 -1.04
N VAL A 52 -2.93 3.32 -2.22
CA VAL A 52 -3.44 4.68 -2.39
C VAL A 52 -4.90 4.62 -2.82
N ALA A 53 -5.81 5.26 -2.10
CA ALA A 53 -7.23 5.21 -2.44
C ALA A 53 -7.97 6.55 -2.29
N MET A 54 -8.94 6.83 -3.19
CA MET A 54 -9.77 8.04 -3.09
C MET A 54 -10.88 7.88 -2.04
N ASN A 55 -11.61 6.76 -2.09
CA ASN A 55 -12.68 6.42 -1.16
C ASN A 55 -12.30 5.18 -0.37
N ILE A 56 -12.16 5.33 0.95
CA ILE A 56 -11.76 4.26 1.86
C ILE A 56 -12.96 3.91 2.74
N HIS A 57 -13.42 2.67 2.65
CA HIS A 57 -14.41 2.15 3.59
C HIS A 57 -13.71 1.75 4.90
N PRO A 58 -14.30 1.95 6.09
CA PRO A 58 -13.68 1.62 7.38
C PRO A 58 -13.15 0.19 7.47
N SER A 59 -13.85 -0.79 6.88
CA SER A 59 -13.39 -2.18 6.83
C SER A 59 -12.08 -2.41 6.06
N ALA A 60 -11.62 -1.45 5.25
CA ALA A 60 -10.29 -1.51 4.66
C ALA A 60 -9.20 -1.17 5.69
N GLU A 61 -9.47 -0.26 6.63
CA GLU A 61 -8.48 0.21 7.61
C GLU A 61 -8.04 -0.92 8.54
N GLU A 62 -9.02 -1.69 9.07
CA GLU A 62 -8.79 -2.88 9.90
C GLU A 62 -7.86 -3.87 9.18
N VAL A 63 -8.18 -4.21 7.94
CA VAL A 63 -7.38 -5.16 7.15
C VAL A 63 -5.99 -4.60 6.87
N THR A 64 -5.85 -3.31 6.56
CA THR A 64 -4.51 -2.74 6.30
C THR A 64 -3.63 -2.73 7.54
N ALA A 65 -4.20 -2.48 8.72
CA ALA A 65 -3.47 -2.54 9.99
C ALA A 65 -2.99 -3.97 10.30
N GLU A 66 -3.87 -4.97 10.12
CA GLU A 66 -3.52 -6.39 10.30
C GLU A 66 -2.42 -6.87 9.35
N GLN A 67 -2.42 -6.37 8.10
CA GLN A 67 -1.54 -6.84 7.03
C GLN A 67 -0.22 -6.05 6.88
N GLY A 68 -0.01 -5.03 7.73
CA GLY A 68 1.15 -4.14 7.66
C GLY A 68 1.21 -3.36 6.34
N ILE A 69 0.06 -2.90 5.85
CA ILE A 69 -0.05 -2.13 4.60
C ILE A 69 -0.32 -0.68 4.93
N TRP A 70 0.41 0.23 4.30
CA TRP A 70 0.20 1.66 4.45
C TRP A 70 -0.99 2.08 3.58
N LEU A 71 -2.06 2.54 4.20
CA LEU A 71 -3.22 3.07 3.50
C LEU A 71 -3.13 4.59 3.42
N ILE A 72 -2.97 5.12 2.21
CA ILE A 72 -2.81 6.54 1.95
C ILE A 72 -4.06 7.07 1.22
N PRO A 73 -4.83 7.99 1.83
CA PRO A 73 -5.91 8.67 1.13
C PRO A 73 -5.32 9.53 0.00
N TYR A 74 -5.88 9.46 -1.20
CA TYR A 74 -5.43 10.26 -2.33
C TYR A 74 -5.49 11.77 -2.04
N SER A 75 -6.45 12.21 -1.22
CA SER A 75 -6.57 13.60 -0.77
C SER A 75 -5.34 14.10 0.01
N ARG A 76 -4.56 13.22 0.66
CA ARG A 76 -3.32 13.62 1.32
C ARG A 76 -2.22 13.95 0.32
N ILE A 77 -2.12 13.21 -0.78
CA ILE A 77 -1.08 13.40 -1.80
C ILE A 77 -1.27 14.75 -2.53
N ASN A 78 -2.52 15.17 -2.73
CA ASN A 78 -2.82 16.44 -3.39
C ASN A 78 -2.71 17.66 -2.49
N ARG A 79 -2.64 17.50 -1.16
CA ARG A 79 -2.59 18.62 -0.22
C ARG A 79 -1.27 19.39 -0.27
N ASP A 80 -0.19 18.73 -0.68
CA ASP A 80 1.15 19.31 -0.74
C ASP A 80 1.51 19.90 -2.12
N ARG A 81 0.54 19.95 -3.05
CA ARG A 81 0.74 20.47 -4.41
C ARG A 81 0.21 21.89 -4.64
N TRP A 82 -0.41 22.51 -3.63
CA TRP A 82 -1.07 23.82 -3.72
C TRP A 82 -0.68 24.73 -2.56
#